data_AF-A0A0L1JTL4-F1
#
_entry.id   AF-A0A0L1JTL4-F1
#
_cell.length_a   1.000
_cell.length_b   1.000
_cell.length_c   1.000
_cell.angle_alpha   90.00
_cell.angle_beta   90.00
_cell.angle_gamma   90.00
#
_symmetry.space_group_name_H-M   'P 1'
#
loop_
_entity.id
_entity.type
_entity.pdbx_description
1 polymer ?
#
loop_
_entity_poly.entity_id
_entity_poly.type
_entity_poly.pdbx_seq_one_letter_code
_entity_poly.pdbx_strand_id
1 'polypeptide(L)'
;MKGTMKQKDFDNAVPPTNRLMTVQQILDHDAYSWATNSYLRSLIYNAEDRFGSGGTKVAGNGFASAVIRIGSKILIDMNEFDAFIERHRMAEKSSAPETPCNTKQFGRDQGDG
;
A
#
# COMPACT_ATOMS: atom_id res chain seq x y z
N MET A 1 40.14 -42.61 -1.98
CA MET A 1 40.51 -41.17 -1.87
C MET A 1 39.43 -40.48 -1.06
N LYS A 2 39.77 -39.95 0.12
CA LYS A 2 38.83 -39.28 1.03
C LYS A 2 38.59 -37.85 0.51
N GLY A 3 37.39 -37.57 0.00
CA GLY A 3 36.98 -36.23 -0.39
C GLY A 3 36.53 -35.45 0.84
N THR A 4 37.43 -34.66 1.41
CA THR A 4 37.15 -33.70 2.49
C THR A 4 36.69 -32.35 1.95
N MET A 5 35.57 -31.87 2.49
CA MET A 5 35.11 -30.48 2.66
C MET A 5 34.90 -29.59 1.42
N LYS A 6 33.73 -28.94 1.36
CA LYS A 6 33.58 -27.52 1.74
C LYS A 6 32.12 -27.21 2.13
N GLN A 7 31.87 -27.04 3.43
CA GLN A 7 30.77 -26.21 3.91
C GLN A 7 31.14 -24.77 3.53
N LYS A 8 30.62 -24.32 2.39
CA LYS A 8 30.66 -22.92 1.99
C LYS A 8 29.36 -22.30 2.43
N ASP A 9 29.50 -21.29 3.29
CA ASP A 9 28.63 -20.14 3.36
C ASP A 9 27.18 -20.46 3.78
N PHE A 10 27.01 -20.80 5.07
CA PHE A 10 25.76 -20.42 5.73
C PHE A 10 25.81 -18.90 5.84
N ASP A 11 25.35 -18.24 4.78
CA ASP A 11 25.13 -16.81 4.75
C ASP A 11 24.50 -16.41 6.08
N ASN A 12 25.25 -15.59 6.84
CA ASN A 12 24.72 -14.81 7.95
C ASN A 12 23.73 -13.82 7.33
N ALA A 13 22.56 -14.31 6.91
CA ALA A 13 21.42 -13.50 6.58
C ALA A 13 20.98 -12.86 7.89
N VAL A 14 21.58 -11.70 8.20
CA VAL A 14 21.08 -10.81 9.24
C VAL A 14 19.60 -10.67 8.93
N PRO A 15 18.70 -11.16 9.79
CA PRO A 15 17.27 -11.04 9.53
C PRO A 15 17.02 -9.55 9.29
N PRO A 16 16.28 -9.18 8.23
CA PRO A 16 16.02 -7.77 7.96
C PRO A 16 15.53 -7.17 9.26
N THR A 17 16.29 -6.21 9.80
CA THR A 17 15.96 -5.60 11.09
C THR A 17 14.55 -5.07 10.94
N ASN A 18 13.58 -5.70 11.61
CA ASN A 18 12.19 -5.34 11.45
C ASN A 18 12.03 -3.94 12.04
N ARG A 19 11.96 -2.94 11.17
CA ARG A 19 11.91 -1.54 11.57
C ARG A 19 10.46 -1.25 11.91
N LEU A 20 10.16 -1.18 13.21
CA LEU A 20 8.86 -0.73 13.68
C LEU A 20 8.92 0.77 13.95
N MET A 21 8.05 1.53 13.30
CA MET A 21 7.96 2.98 13.50
C MET A 21 6.55 3.38 13.92
N THR A 22 6.45 4.35 14.81
CA THR A 22 5.19 5.07 15.06
C THR A 22 4.85 5.98 13.89
N VAL A 23 3.59 6.36 13.78
CA VAL A 23 3.15 7.37 12.78
C VAL A 23 3.99 8.65 12.87
N GLN A 24 4.29 9.12 14.08
CA GLN A 24 5.09 10.32 14.28
C GLN A 24 6.52 10.15 13.74
N GLN A 25 7.17 9.03 14.05
CA GLN A 25 8.53 8.74 13.56
C GLN A 25 8.59 8.68 12.03
N ILE A 26 7.54 8.21 11.35
CA ILE A 26 7.49 8.21 9.88
C ILE A 26 7.42 9.65 9.35
N LEU A 27 6.61 10.51 9.97
CA LEU A 27 6.48 11.92 9.57
C LEU A 27 7.78 12.70 9.76
N ASP A 28 8.56 12.33 10.77
CA ASP A 28 9.85 12.97 11.09
C ASP A 28 11.02 12.38 10.27
N HIS A 29 10.78 11.34 9.46
CA HIS A 29 11.84 10.63 8.74
C HIS A 29 11.94 11.10 7.28
N ASP A 30 13.11 11.62 6.88
CA ASP A 30 13.33 12.26 5.57
C ASP A 30 12.89 11.42 4.36
N ALA A 31 13.16 10.10 4.40
CA ALA A 31 12.77 9.18 3.33
C ALA A 31 11.25 9.09 3.08
N TYR A 32 10.43 9.48 4.05
CA TYR A 32 8.97 9.48 3.98
C TYR A 32 8.38 10.87 4.12
N SER A 33 9.15 11.92 3.80
CA SER A 33 8.70 13.32 3.79
C SER A 33 7.48 13.59 2.90
N TRP A 34 7.21 12.70 1.93
CA TRP A 34 6.00 12.73 1.11
C TRP A 34 4.74 12.24 1.84
N ALA A 35 4.89 11.44 2.91
CA ALA A 35 3.78 10.87 3.65
C ALA A 35 3.20 11.91 4.62
N THR A 36 1.91 12.22 4.47
CA THR A 36 1.23 13.16 5.36
C THR A 36 0.52 12.44 6.50
N ASN A 37 0.25 13.15 7.60
CA ASN A 37 -0.50 12.58 8.73
C ASN A 37 -1.89 12.09 8.29
N SER A 38 -2.59 12.87 7.47
CA SER A 38 -3.90 12.51 6.91
C SER A 38 -3.84 11.25 6.05
N TYR A 39 -2.79 11.11 5.23
CA TYR A 39 -2.56 9.92 4.42
C TYR A 39 -2.39 8.69 5.32
N LEU A 40 -1.44 8.71 6.27
CA LEU A 40 -1.17 7.59 7.15
C LEU A 40 -2.41 7.20 7.98
N ARG A 41 -3.18 8.18 8.47
CA ARG A 41 -4.43 7.91 9.22
C ARG A 41 -5.50 7.27 8.36
N SER A 42 -5.71 7.77 7.15
CA SER A 42 -6.66 7.17 6.20
C SER A 42 -6.27 5.73 5.88
N LEU A 43 -4.97 5.50 5.70
CA LEU A 43 -4.42 4.22 5.30
C LEU A 43 -4.55 3.18 6.43
N ILE A 44 -4.25 3.57 7.69
CA ILE A 44 -4.49 2.75 8.88
C ILE A 44 -5.98 2.50 9.11
N TYR A 45 -6.82 3.52 8.92
CA TYR A 45 -8.26 3.39 9.11
C TYR A 45 -8.81 2.33 8.14
N ASN A 46 -8.52 2.44 6.85
CA ASN A 46 -9.03 1.55 5.82
C ASN A 46 -8.26 0.21 5.69
N ALA A 47 -7.39 -0.12 6.66
CA ALA A 47 -6.54 -1.31 6.62
C ALA A 47 -7.32 -2.62 6.62
N GLU A 48 -8.36 -2.70 7.46
CA GLU A 48 -9.15 -3.90 7.70
C GLU A 48 -10.45 -3.90 6.87
N ASP A 49 -10.92 -5.10 6.53
CA ASP A 49 -12.24 -5.31 5.92
C ASP A 49 -13.36 -4.82 6.85
N ARG A 50 -14.40 -4.23 6.29
CA ARG A 50 -15.55 -3.71 7.05
C ARG A 50 -16.86 -4.18 6.46
N PHE A 51 -17.86 -4.32 7.32
CA PHE A 51 -19.22 -4.68 6.92
C PHE A 51 -20.15 -3.49 7.10
N GLY A 52 -20.84 -3.12 6.02
CA GLY A 52 -21.89 -2.11 6.05
C GLY A 52 -23.20 -2.66 6.61
N SER A 53 -24.13 -1.77 6.95
CA SER A 53 -25.45 -2.08 7.50
C SER A 53 -26.29 -3.05 6.63
N GLY A 54 -26.03 -3.08 5.32
CA GLY A 54 -26.68 -3.99 4.36
C GLY A 54 -25.95 -5.32 4.10
N GLY A 55 -24.95 -5.68 4.91
CA GLY A 55 -24.12 -6.88 4.68
C GLY A 55 -23.08 -6.74 3.58
N THR A 56 -23.00 -5.58 2.92
CA THR A 56 -21.96 -5.29 1.93
C THR A 56 -20.59 -5.29 2.59
N LYS A 57 -19.70 -6.17 2.11
CA LYS A 57 -18.30 -6.20 2.52
C LYS A 57 -17.52 -5.15 1.76
N VAL A 58 -16.96 -4.18 2.48
CA VAL A 58 -15.98 -3.23 1.97
C VAL A 58 -14.60 -3.83 2.23
N ALA A 59 -13.89 -4.17 1.16
CA ALA A 59 -12.53 -4.68 1.27
C ALA A 59 -11.61 -3.60 1.83
N GLY A 60 -10.71 -3.99 2.74
CA GLY A 60 -9.63 -3.15 3.20
C GLY A 60 -8.66 -2.81 2.06
N ASN A 61 -7.84 -1.79 2.27
CA ASN A 61 -6.81 -1.39 1.30
C ASN A 61 -5.62 -2.37 1.23
N GLY A 62 -5.62 -3.45 2.01
CA GLY A 62 -4.53 -4.43 2.07
C GLY A 62 -3.38 -4.04 3.00
N PHE A 63 -3.51 -2.95 3.76
CA PHE A 63 -2.48 -2.47 4.67
C PHE A 63 -2.47 -3.14 6.05
N ALA A 64 -3.45 -4.00 6.34
CA ALA A 64 -3.56 -4.65 7.64
C ALA A 64 -2.29 -5.43 8.06
N SER A 65 -1.51 -5.98 7.12
CA SER A 65 -0.27 -6.72 7.43
C SER A 65 0.82 -5.83 8.03
N ALA A 66 0.86 -4.55 7.68
CA ALA A 66 1.85 -3.60 8.17
C ALA A 66 1.48 -2.98 9.52
N VAL A 67 0.22 -3.09 9.95
CA VAL A 67 -0.28 -2.42 11.16
C VAL A 67 -0.15 -3.34 12.37
N ILE A 68 0.70 -2.94 13.33
CA ILE A 68 0.88 -3.64 14.60
C ILE A 68 0.27 -2.81 15.72
N ARG A 69 -0.78 -3.34 16.35
CA ARG A 69 -1.48 -2.69 17.48
C ARG A 69 -1.00 -3.30 18.80
N ILE A 70 -0.41 -2.47 19.67
CA ILE A 70 0.01 -2.87 21.03
C ILE A 70 -0.70 -1.95 22.02
N GLY A 71 -1.81 -2.44 22.60
CA GLY A 71 -2.69 -1.63 23.45
C GLY A 71 -3.27 -0.44 22.67
N SER A 72 -3.03 0.78 23.16
CA SER A 72 -3.45 2.03 22.49
C SER A 72 -2.44 2.55 21.47
N LYS A 73 -1.28 1.89 21.32
CA LYS A 73 -0.23 2.32 20.39
C LYS A 73 -0.35 1.60 19.05
N ILE A 74 -0.06 2.34 17.98
CA ILE A 74 0.03 1.83 16.63
C ILE A 74 1.48 1.94 16.18
N LEU A 75 2.06 0.80 15.83
CA LEU A 75 3.35 0.67 15.18
C LEU A 75 3.13 0.19 13.75
N ILE A 76 3.97 0.64 12.84
CA ILE A 76 3.96 0.24 11.44
C ILE A 76 5.23 -0.54 11.19
N ASP A 77 5.07 -1.74 10.63
CA ASP A 77 6.16 -2.51 10.06
C ASP A 77 6.59 -1.86 8.74
N MET A 78 7.80 -1.28 8.74
CA MET A 78 8.29 -0.56 7.57
C MET A 78 8.61 -1.46 6.39
N ASN A 79 8.92 -2.75 6.63
CA ASN A 79 9.18 -3.67 5.51
C ASN A 79 7.88 -3.96 4.73
N GLU A 80 6.78 -4.18 5.46
CA GLU A 80 5.46 -4.33 4.86
C GLU A 80 4.93 -3.02 4.27
N PHE A 81 5.22 -1.88 4.91
CA PHE A 81 4.90 -0.55 4.35
C PHE A 81 5.62 -0.30 3.03
N ASP A 82 6.94 -0.53 2.97
CA ASP A 82 7.73 -0.34 1.75
C ASP A 82 7.23 -1.27 0.63
N ALA A 83 6.96 -2.55 0.95
CA ALA A 83 6.38 -3.50 0.00
C ALA A 83 4.99 -3.07 -0.50
N PHE A 84 4.16 -2.50 0.38
CA PHE A 84 2.85 -1.96 0.03
C PHE A 84 2.97 -0.80 -0.96
N ILE A 85 3.90 0.15 -0.72
CA ILE A 85 4.13 1.29 -1.61
C ILE A 85 4.63 0.82 -2.98
N GLU A 86 5.55 -0.14 -3.01
CA GLU A 86 6.08 -0.64 -4.28
C GLU A 86 5.00 -1.32 -5.14
N ARG A 87 4.09 -2.08 -4.51
CA ARG A 87 2.93 -2.66 -5.22
C ARG A 87 2.04 -1.60 -5.87
N HIS A 88 1.78 -0.49 -5.17
CA HIS A 88 0.96 0.59 -5.70
C HIS A 88 1.67 1.38 -6.80
N ARG A 89 2.98 1.61 -6.64
CA ARG A 89 3.82 2.25 -7.66
C ARG A 89 3.86 1.44 -8.96
N MET A 90 3.91 0.11 -8.86
CA MET A 90 3.92 -0.77 -10.03
C MET A 90 2.53 -0.91 -10.68
N ALA A 91 1.45 -0.88 -9.90
CA ALA A 91 0.08 -1.04 -10.39
C ALA A 91 -0.31 0.05 -11.40
N GLU A 92 0.10 1.30 -11.18
CA GLU A 92 -0.18 2.42 -12.11
C GLU A 92 0.41 2.20 -13.52
N LYS A 93 1.44 1.35 -13.63
CA LYS A 93 2.07 1.06 -14.93
C LYS A 93 1.26 0.10 -15.82
N SER A 94 0.20 -0.52 -15.31
CA SER A 94 -0.52 -1.61 -15.99
C SER A 94 -1.95 -1.29 -16.44
N SER A 95 -2.46 -0.08 -16.26
CA SER A 95 -3.81 0.25 -16.75
C SER A 95 -3.90 1.65 -17.33
N ALA A 96 -3.78 1.76 -18.65
CA ALA A 96 -4.63 2.71 -19.37
C ALA A 96 -6.02 2.06 -19.45
N PRO A 97 -7.04 2.49 -18.69
CA PRO A 97 -8.40 2.27 -19.14
C PRO A 97 -8.59 3.17 -20.36
N GLU A 98 -8.52 2.59 -21.56
CA GLU A 98 -9.09 3.20 -22.73
C GLU A 98 -10.57 3.45 -22.43
N THR A 99 -10.89 4.67 -22.01
CA THR A 99 -12.29 5.10 -22.03
C THR A 99 -12.57 5.48 -23.47
N PRO A 100 -13.39 4.72 -24.24
CA PRO A 100 -13.87 5.24 -25.49
C PRO A 100 -14.67 6.50 -25.16
N CYS A 101 -14.13 7.65 -25.55
CA CYS A 101 -14.81 8.93 -25.49
C CYS A 101 -16.04 8.83 -26.39
N ASN A 102 -17.19 8.43 -25.86
CA ASN A 102 -18.44 8.44 -26.59
C ASN A 102 -19.03 9.85 -26.54
N THR A 103 -18.41 10.78 -27.26
CA THR A 103 -19.04 12.05 -27.64
C THR A 103 -20.03 11.77 -28.77
N LYS A 104 -21.15 11.11 -28.46
CA LYS A 104 -22.29 11.07 -29.39
C LYS A 104 -23.41 11.96 -28.86
N GLN A 105 -23.63 13.02 -29.64
CA GLN A 105 -24.93 13.58 -30.00
C GLN A 105 -25.68 14.40 -28.93
N PHE A 106 -25.26 15.67 -28.78
CA PHE A 106 -26.23 16.76 -28.64
C PHE A 106 -26.19 17.59 -29.92
N GLY A 107 -26.94 17.14 -30.93
CA GLY A 107 -27.27 17.96 -32.09
C GLY A 107 -28.18 19.09 -31.63
N ARG A 108 -27.68 20.33 -31.71
CA ARG A 108 -28.52 21.52 -31.65
C ARG A 108 -29.30 21.59 -32.94
N ASP A 109 -30.60 21.31 -32.87
CA ASP A 109 -31.52 21.65 -33.94
C ASP A 109 -31.83 23.15 -33.80
N GLN A 110 -31.09 23.97 -34.54
CA GLN A 110 -31.49 25.33 -34.88
C GLN A 110 -32.13 25.25 -36.26
N GLY A 111 -33.44 25.50 -36.33
CA GLY A 111 -34.19 25.56 -37.57
C GLY A 111 -35.33 26.55 -37.42
N ASP A 112 -35.20 27.66 -38.15
CA ASP A 112 -36.10 28.81 -38.22
C ASP A 112 -37.49 28.47 -38.79
N GLY A 113 -38.50 29.23 -38.34
CA GLY A 113 -39.86 29.27 -38.88
C GLY A 113 -40.68 30.37 -38.24
#